data_AF-A0A7Z8KPW2-F1
#
_entry.id   AF-A0A7Z8KPW2-F1
#
_cell.length_a   1.000
_cell.length_b   1.000
_cell.length_c   1.000
_cell.angle_alpha   90.00
_cell.angle_beta   90.00
_cell.angle_gamma   90.00
#
_symmetry.space_group_name_H-M   'P 1'
#
loop_
_entity.id
_entity.type
_entity.pdbx_description
1 polymer ?
#
loop_
_entity_poly.entity_id
_entity_poly.type
_entity_poly.pdbx_seq_one_letter_code
_entity_poly.pdbx_strand_id
1 'polypeptide(L)' 'MSDEDKDKIFDRFRRADTSQVSGHGLGLAIARMALKCHGEDIHVEDNYGGVGTTFWFTVPSAG' A
#
# COMPACT_ATOMS: atom_id res chain seq x y z
N MET A 1 -4.72 8.41 -7.94
CA MET A 1 -5.66 7.51 -7.24
C MET A 1 -6.58 8.38 -6.40
N SER A 2 -7.86 8.04 -6.21
CA SER A 2 -8.74 8.88 -5.38
C SER A 2 -8.32 8.79 -3.91
N ASP A 3 -8.58 9.83 -3.11
CA ASP A 3 -8.30 9.80 -1.67
C ASP A 3 -9.09 8.70 -0.96
N GLU A 4 -10.31 8.42 -1.40
CA GLU A 4 -11.09 7.30 -0.85
C GLU A 4 -10.48 5.93 -1.13
N ASP A 5 -9.75 5.78 -2.23
CA ASP A 5 -9.08 4.53 -2.57
C ASP A 5 -7.79 4.34 -1.78
N LYS A 6 -7.13 5.42 -1.32
CA LYS A 6 -5.88 5.38 -0.54
C LYS A 6 -5.96 4.50 0.70
N ASP A 7 -7.07 4.52 1.41
CA ASP A 7 -7.25 3.64 2.56
C ASP A 7 -7.69 2.22 2.16
N LYS A 8 -8.57 2.13 1.16
CA LYS A 8 -9.22 0.88 0.76
C LYS A 8 -8.28 -0.08 0.01
N ILE A 9 -7.18 0.40 -0.59
CA ILE A 9 -6.21 -0.46 -1.31
C ILE A 9 -5.49 -1.44 -0.39
N PHE A 10 -5.45 -1.18 0.92
CA PHE A 10 -4.86 -2.07 1.91
C PHE A 10 -5.82 -3.17 2.36
N ASP A 11 -7.08 -3.12 1.95
CA ASP A 11 -8.06 -4.16 2.24
C ASP A 11 -7.75 -5.42 1.44
N ARG A 12 -7.99 -6.57 2.08
CA ARG A 12 -7.81 -7.87 1.44
C ARG A 12 -8.76 -7.97 0.23
N PHE A 13 -8.25 -8.53 -0.86
CA PHE A 13 -9.01 -8.78 -2.10
C PHE A 13 -9.45 -7.51 -2.85
N ARG A 14 -8.99 -6.32 -2.45
CA ARG A 14 -9.24 -5.08 -3.20
C ARG A 14 -8.28 -4.98 -4.39
N ARG A 15 -8.82 -4.73 -5.59
CA ARG A 15 -8.04 -4.44 -6.80
C ARG A 15 -8.50 -3.11 -7.38
N ALA A 16 -7.55 -2.22 -7.67
CA ALA A 16 -7.83 -0.92 -8.29
C ALA A 16 -8.12 -1.03 -9.79
N ASP A 17 -7.61 -2.07 -10.45
CA ASP A 17 -7.83 -2.30 -11.88
C ASP A 17 -7.95 -3.80 -12.19
N THR A 18 -8.71 -4.12 -13.24
CA THR A 18 -8.97 -5.48 -13.72
C THR A 18 -7.97 -5.91 -14.80
N SER A 19 -6.99 -5.06 -15.10
CA SER A 19 -5.93 -5.30 -16.06
C SER A 19 -4.98 -6.41 -15.60
N GLN A 20 -5.19 -7.62 -16.12
CA GLN A 20 -4.23 -8.71 -16.48
C GLN A 20 -2.99 -8.99 -15.60
N VAL A 21 -2.93 -8.53 -14.35
CA VAL A 21 -1.87 -8.90 -13.40
C VAL A 21 -2.39 -10.04 -12.52
N SER A 22 -1.79 -11.21 -12.68
CA SER A 22 -2.05 -12.38 -11.84
C SER A 22 -1.77 -12.06 -10.36
N GLY A 23 -2.81 -12.04 -9.52
CA GLY A 23 -2.67 -11.79 -8.10
C GLY A 23 -4.02 -11.71 -7.38
N HIS A 24 -4.07 -12.16 -6.13
CA HIS A 24 -5.30 -12.20 -5.33
C HIS A 24 -5.64 -10.85 -4.66
N GLY A 25 -4.89 -9.78 -4.95
CA GLY A 25 -5.03 -8.50 -4.24
C GLY A 25 -4.66 -8.60 -2.75
N LEU A 26 -3.69 -9.46 -2.41
CA LEU A 26 -3.27 -9.69 -1.02
C LEU A 26 -1.93 -9.05 -0.67
N GLY A 27 -1.11 -8.67 -1.66
CA GLY A 27 0.26 -8.19 -1.42
C GLY A 27 0.31 -6.99 -0.48
N LEU A 28 -0.52 -5.98 -0.74
CA LEU A 28 -0.54 -4.74 0.06
C LEU A 28 -1.12 -4.97 1.46
N ALA A 29 -2.14 -5.83 1.57
CA ALA A 29 -2.70 -6.23 2.85
C ALA A 29 -1.68 -6.99 3.72
N ILE A 30 -0.86 -7.85 3.10
CA ILE A 30 0.22 -8.57 3.79
C ILE A 30 1.33 -7.60 4.22
N ALA A 31 1.73 -6.67 3.34
CA ALA A 31 2.74 -5.66 3.67
C ALA A 31 2.31 -4.81 4.88
N ARG A 32 1.07 -4.34 4.89
CA ARG A 32 0.51 -3.60 6.04
C ARG A 32 0.49 -4.46 7.31
N MET A 33 0.12 -5.74 7.22
CA MET A 33 0.16 -6.65 8.36
C MET A 33 1.56 -6.82 8.93
N ALA A 34 2.56 -7.00 8.06
CA ALA A 34 3.96 -7.14 8.46
C ALA A 34 4.43 -5.87 9.19
N LEU A 35 4.18 -4.69 8.61
CA LEU A 35 4.55 -3.41 9.23
C LEU A 35 3.84 -3.20 10.57
N LYS A 36 2.56 -3.54 10.67
CA LYS A 36 1.82 -3.49 11.95
C LYS A 36 2.43 -4.40 13.01
N CYS A 37 2.95 -5.58 12.65
CA CYS A 37 3.71 -6.42 13.58
C CYS A 37 5.00 -5.76 14.07
N HIS A 38 5.61 -4.89 13.26
CA HIS A 38 6.75 -4.07 13.64
C HIS A 38 6.38 -2.78 14.39
N GLY A 39 5.09 -2.52 14.63
CA GLY A 39 4.60 -1.28 15.25
C GLY A 39 4.51 -0.10 14.28
N GLU A 40 4.72 -0.34 12.99
CA GLU A 40 4.78 0.66 11.92
C GLU A 40 3.52 0.59 11.05
N ASP A 41 3.38 1.53 10.10
CA ASP A 41 2.32 1.51 9.09
C ASP A 41 2.88 1.83 7.70
N ILE A 42 2.07 1.58 6.68
CA ILE A 42 2.38 1.94 5.29
C ILE A 42 1.53 3.13 4.87
N HIS A 43 2.16 4.07 4.16
CA HIS A 43 1.55 5.29 3.66
C HIS A 43 1.55 5.31 2.14
N VAL A 44 0.60 6.05 1.59
CA VAL A 44 0.43 6.21 0.15
C VAL A 44 0.15 7.66 -0.18
N GLU A 45 0.95 8.23 -1.08
CA GLU A 45 0.88 9.64 -1.47
C GLU A 45 0.96 9.78 -2.98
N ASP A 46 0.43 10.89 -3.50
CA ASP A 46 0.56 11.20 -4.91
C ASP A 46 2.02 11.52 -5.23
N ASN A 47 2.50 11.02 -6.37
CA ASN A 47 3.86 11.28 -6.78
C ASN A 47 4.04 12.77 -7.14
N TYR A 48 5.21 13.35 -6.83
CA TYR A 48 5.51 14.77 -7.05
C TYR A 48 5.33 15.25 -8.50
N GLY A 49 5.42 14.33 -9.47
CA GLY A 49 5.20 14.62 -10.90
C GLY A 49 3.74 14.49 -11.37
N GLY A 50 2.78 14.23 -10.49
CA GLY A 50 1.37 14.01 -10.83
C GLY A 50 1.07 12.69 -11.56
N VAL A 51 2.11 11.89 -11.84
CA VAL A 51 1.99 10.58 -12.50
C VAL A 51 2.45 9.48 -11.55
N GLY A 52 1.53 8.57 -11.24
CA GLY A 52 1.77 7.44 -10.34
C GLY A 52 1.56 7.78 -8.87
N THR A 53 2.01 6.87 -8.02
CA THR A 53 1.75 6.89 -6.57
C THR A 53 2.99 6.38 -5.85
N THR A 54 3.33 7.02 -4.74
CA THR A 54 4.46 6.66 -3.89
C THR A 54 3.96 5.92 -2.67
N PHE A 55 4.53 4.74 -2.40
CA PHE A 55 4.30 3.96 -1.18
C PHE A 55 5.54 4.04 -0.30
N TRP A 56 5.37 4.35 0.98
CA TRP A 56 6.49 4.47 1.90
C TRP A 56 6.11 4.07 3.32
N PHE A 57 7.12 3.69 4.11
CA PHE A 57 6.99 3.35 5.52
C PHE A 57 8.32 3.64 6.22
N THR A 58 8.28 3.75 7.54
CA THR A 58 9.46 3.84 8.39
C THR A 58 9.62 2.55 9.18
N VAL A 59 10.85 2.21 9.54
CA VAL A 59 11.15 1.16 10.51
C VAL A 59 12.27 1.65 11.42
N PRO A 60 12.31 1.26 12.70
CA PRO A 60 13.42 1.57 13.57
C PRO A 60 14.69 0.94 13.00
N SER A 61 15.77 1.73 12.89
CA SER A 61 17.08 1.15 12.60
C SER A 61 17.48 0.28 13.79
N ALA A 62 17.92 -0.95 13.53
CA ALA A 62 18.63 -1.72 14.54
C ALA A 62 19.84 -0.88 14.99
N GLY A 63 19.90 -0.56 16.27
CA GLY A 63 21.07 0.06 16.91
C GLY A 63 22.14 -0.96 17.22
#